data_AF-A0A3M1M6U0-F1
#
_entry.id   AF-A0A3M1M6U0-F1
#
_cell.length_a   1.000
_cell.length_b   1.000
_cell.length_c   1.000
_cell.angle_alpha   90.00
_cell.angle_beta   90.00
_cell.angle_gamma   90.00
#
_symmetry.space_group_name_H-M   'P 1'
#
loop_
_entity.id
_entity.type
_entity.pdbx_description
1 polymer ?
#
loop_
_entity_poly.entity_id
_entity_poly.type
_entity_poly.pdbx_seq_one_letter_code
_entity_poly.pdbx_strand_id
1 'polypeptide(L)'
;MREMARRWGVRAILLLAGVAVSACSTGGPQSDTPETPRTTTNDPTDTYDKTNPNIEGRLGDLFSAANDTAKGQNLRVNKYLWRGALETLSFLPLESTDPFSGVITTEWGSLSGAENERFKVTVYISDEKLKAETLRVAVFRQVRRGGGWTTAAVQDEVPRRIEDSILTRARQLRIADKKS
;
A
#
# COMPACT_ATOMS: atom_id res chain seq x y z
N MET A 1 -6.44 18.21 -60.68
CA MET A 1 -5.04 18.69 -60.89
C MET A 1 -4.53 19.08 -59.50
N ARG A 2 -3.47 18.42 -59.00
CA ARG A 2 -2.08 18.95 -58.92
C ARG A 2 -1.96 20.16 -57.98
N GLU A 3 -1.02 20.33 -57.05
CA GLU A 3 0.16 19.59 -56.50
C GLU A 3 0.47 20.27 -55.13
N MET A 4 1.26 19.81 -54.15
CA MET A 4 2.19 18.67 -53.95
C MET A 4 2.41 18.44 -52.43
N ALA A 5 3.05 17.34 -52.01
CA ALA A 5 3.54 17.16 -50.63
C ALA A 5 4.97 17.70 -50.46
N ARG A 6 5.40 18.05 -49.23
CA ARG A 6 6.83 18.21 -48.89
C ARG A 6 7.20 17.47 -47.60
N ARG A 7 8.09 16.48 -47.78
CA ARG A 7 8.68 15.62 -46.73
C ARG A 7 10.09 16.13 -46.41
N TRP A 8 10.35 16.51 -45.17
CA TRP A 8 11.69 16.77 -44.62
C TRP A 8 11.72 16.01 -43.28
N GLY A 9 12.70 15.18 -42.92
CA GLY A 9 14.00 14.95 -43.52
C GLY A 9 14.94 14.39 -42.47
N VAL A 10 14.77 13.10 -42.13
CA VAL A 10 15.80 12.12 -41.73
C VAL A 10 17.09 12.64 -41.08
N ARG A 11 17.40 12.16 -39.86
CA ARG A 11 18.68 11.49 -39.55
C ARG A 11 18.69 10.77 -38.20
N ALA A 12 18.92 9.47 -38.25
CA ALA A 12 19.40 8.70 -37.11
C ALA A 12 20.93 8.82 -37.01
N ILE A 13 21.46 8.86 -35.79
CA ILE A 13 22.88 8.63 -35.50
C ILE A 13 22.96 7.70 -34.28
N LEU A 14 23.57 6.53 -34.51
CA LEU A 14 24.05 5.62 -33.46
C LEU A 14 25.40 6.12 -32.94
N LEU A 15 25.75 5.77 -31.69
CA LEU A 15 26.89 4.87 -31.34
C LEU A 15 27.43 5.11 -29.92
N LEU A 16 27.83 4.01 -29.25
CA LEU A 16 29.01 3.81 -28.35
C LEU A 16 29.24 4.81 -27.19
N ALA A 17 29.58 4.42 -25.95
CA ALA A 17 30.38 3.29 -25.51
C ALA A 17 30.16 3.04 -23.99
N GLY A 18 30.46 1.83 -23.51
CA GLY A 18 30.48 1.54 -22.07
C GLY A 18 31.80 1.94 -21.41
N VAL A 19 31.72 2.39 -20.15
CA VAL A 19 32.86 2.52 -19.24
C VAL A 19 32.49 1.85 -17.92
N ALA A 20 33.18 0.76 -17.59
CA ALA A 20 33.16 0.17 -16.26
C ALA A 20 34.44 0.59 -15.53
N VAL A 21 34.32 1.11 -14.32
CA VAL A 21 35.45 1.39 -13.43
C VAL A 21 35.12 0.81 -12.05
N SER A 22 35.89 -0.20 -11.66
CA SER A 22 35.93 -0.71 -10.29
C SER A 22 36.77 0.22 -9.42
N ALA A 23 36.36 0.42 -8.17
CA ALA A 23 37.22 0.98 -7.13
C ALA A 23 36.97 0.24 -5.80
N CYS A 24 37.92 -0.61 -5.42
CA CYS A 24 38.06 -1.07 -4.03
C CYS A 24 38.81 0.00 -3.22
N SER A 25 38.56 0.11 -1.93
CA SER A 25 39.55 -0.11 -0.85
C SER A 25 39.14 0.52 0.48
N THR A 26 39.74 -0.01 1.56
CA THR A 26 40.01 0.68 2.85
C THR A 26 38.76 1.01 3.71
N GLY A 27 38.61 0.55 4.95
CA GLY A 27 39.57 -0.03 5.91
C GLY A 27 39.81 0.96 7.06
N GLY A 28 39.02 0.86 8.14
CA GLY A 28 39.08 1.78 9.30
C GLY A 28 38.62 1.10 10.59
N PRO A 29 39.08 1.54 11.78
CA PRO A 29 39.23 0.65 12.92
C PRO A 29 38.09 0.64 13.93
N GLN A 30 38.09 -0.44 14.71
CA GLN A 30 37.30 -0.69 15.92
C GLN A 30 37.58 0.34 17.00
N SER A 31 36.52 0.82 17.66
CA SER A 31 36.58 1.65 18.86
C SER A 31 35.82 0.95 20.00
N ASP A 32 36.55 0.15 20.78
CA ASP A 32 36.03 -0.40 22.03
C ASP A 32 35.66 0.73 22.99
N THR A 33 34.48 0.66 23.61
CA THR A 33 34.02 1.63 24.63
C THR A 33 33.46 0.84 25.83
N PRO A 34 33.70 1.25 27.09
CA PRO A 34 33.76 0.29 28.19
C PRO A 34 32.42 -0.30 28.67
N GLU A 35 32.51 -1.50 29.21
CA GLU A 35 31.44 -2.13 30.00
C GLU A 35 30.96 -1.22 31.13
N THR A 36 29.64 -1.13 31.32
CA THR A 36 29.05 -0.68 32.58
C THR A 36 28.20 -1.82 33.16
N PRO A 37 28.70 -2.59 34.15
CA PRO A 37 27.97 -3.72 34.69
C PRO A 37 26.75 -3.26 35.52
N ARG A 38 25.56 -3.77 35.19
CA ARG A 38 24.37 -3.75 36.08
C ARG A 38 23.58 -5.05 36.01
N THR A 39 23.87 -5.91 36.99
CA THR A 39 22.88 -6.60 37.82
C THR A 39 21.83 -7.48 37.13
N THR A 40 22.16 -8.77 37.05
CA THR A 40 21.21 -9.90 37.04
C THR A 40 20.10 -9.74 38.07
N THR A 41 18.82 -9.98 37.71
CA THR A 41 17.78 -10.55 38.60
C THR A 41 16.58 -11.07 37.77
N ASN A 42 16.48 -12.40 37.69
CA ASN A 42 15.28 -13.24 37.58
C ASN A 42 14.46 -13.32 36.26
N ASP A 43 14.64 -14.48 35.62
CA ASP A 43 13.75 -15.35 34.82
C ASP A 43 12.32 -15.53 35.47
N PRO A 44 11.25 -16.10 34.82
CA PRO A 44 11.35 -17.07 33.73
C PRO A 44 10.29 -17.17 32.60
N THR A 45 10.65 -18.02 31.63
CA THR A 45 9.84 -18.66 30.55
C THR A 45 9.24 -17.77 29.45
N ASP A 46 10.08 -17.42 28.47
CA ASP A 46 9.60 -17.11 27.11
C ASP A 46 9.74 -18.36 26.21
N THR A 47 8.81 -19.31 26.39
CA THR A 47 8.72 -20.53 25.57
C THR A 47 8.20 -20.14 24.19
N TYR A 48 9.12 -19.85 23.25
CA TYR A 48 8.83 -19.70 21.83
C TYR A 48 8.38 -21.04 21.22
N ASP A 49 7.12 -21.41 21.45
CA ASP A 49 6.48 -22.53 20.78
C ASP A 49 6.29 -22.22 19.28
N LYS A 50 7.13 -22.84 18.46
CA LYS A 50 7.15 -22.68 16.99
C LYS A 50 6.20 -23.64 16.26
N THR A 51 5.08 -24.05 16.88
CA THR A 51 4.21 -25.10 16.30
C THR A 51 2.76 -24.72 15.99
N ASN A 52 2.42 -23.42 15.88
CA ASN A 52 1.06 -22.99 15.51
C ASN A 52 1.00 -22.13 14.22
N PRO A 53 0.50 -22.65 13.08
CA PRO A 53 0.48 -21.95 11.78
C PRO A 53 -0.75 -21.03 11.58
N ASN A 54 -1.27 -20.41 12.65
CA ASN A 54 -2.40 -19.48 12.55
C ASN A 54 -1.91 -18.09 12.11
N ILE A 55 -1.98 -17.85 10.79
CA ILE A 55 -1.46 -16.65 10.11
C ILE A 55 -2.18 -15.35 10.55
N GLU A 56 -3.39 -15.45 11.09
CA GLU A 56 -4.23 -14.30 11.47
C GLU A 56 -3.63 -13.46 12.62
N GLY A 57 -2.88 -14.06 13.55
CA GLY A 57 -2.29 -13.33 14.69
C GLY A 57 -1.08 -12.47 14.33
N ARG A 58 -0.23 -12.94 13.40
CA ARG A 58 1.05 -12.30 13.06
C ARG A 58 0.92 -10.90 12.47
N LEU A 59 -0.23 -10.57 11.86
CA LEU A 59 -0.49 -9.22 11.37
C LEU A 59 -0.81 -8.26 12.53
N GLY A 60 -1.45 -8.74 13.60
CA GLY A 60 -1.73 -7.94 14.80
C GLY A 60 -0.45 -7.57 15.55
N ASP A 61 0.44 -8.54 15.79
CA ASP A 61 1.69 -8.31 16.51
C ASP A 61 2.64 -7.33 15.79
N LEU A 62 2.64 -7.33 14.46
CA LEU A 62 3.40 -6.34 13.67
C LEU A 62 2.91 -4.90 13.91
N PHE A 63 1.61 -4.69 14.16
CA PHE A 63 1.07 -3.37 14.50
C PHE A 63 1.19 -3.03 16.01
N SER A 64 1.20 -4.03 16.90
CA SER A 64 1.51 -3.80 18.32
C SER A 64 2.99 -3.45 18.54
N ALA A 65 3.91 -4.18 17.92
CA ALA A 65 5.33 -3.83 17.92
C ALA A 65 5.57 -2.45 17.26
N ALA A 66 4.79 -2.10 16.23
CA ALA A 66 4.81 -0.75 15.68
C ALA A 66 4.33 0.33 16.65
N ASN A 67 3.43 0.05 17.62
CA ASN A 67 3.04 1.00 18.67
C ASN A 67 4.15 1.24 19.69
N ASP A 68 4.85 0.20 20.16
CA ASP A 68 5.99 0.39 21.09
C ASP A 68 7.19 1.03 20.38
N THR A 69 7.34 0.79 19.08
CA THR A 69 8.32 1.47 18.21
C THR A 69 7.81 2.82 17.67
N ALA A 70 6.57 3.24 17.98
CA ALA A 70 5.95 4.50 17.49
C ALA A 70 6.57 5.76 18.11
N LYS A 71 7.52 5.63 19.03
CA LYS A 71 8.41 6.75 19.41
C LYS A 71 9.47 7.07 18.34
N GLY A 72 9.63 6.23 17.31
CA GLY A 72 10.64 6.39 16.24
C GLY A 72 10.11 6.39 14.80
N GLN A 73 8.97 5.77 14.50
CA GLN A 73 8.41 5.73 13.14
C GLN A 73 6.97 6.29 13.09
N ASN A 74 6.88 7.60 12.83
CA ASN A 74 5.60 8.28 12.63
C ASN A 74 5.01 7.89 11.26
N LEU A 75 4.15 6.86 11.25
CA LEU A 75 3.39 6.50 10.06
C LEU A 75 2.46 7.67 9.68
N ARG A 76 2.58 8.18 8.44
CA ARG A 76 1.90 9.41 8.00
C ARG A 76 0.40 9.26 7.76
N VAL A 77 -0.17 8.08 7.98
CA VAL A 77 -1.58 7.75 7.70
C VAL A 77 -2.32 7.28 8.93
N ASN A 78 -3.62 7.56 8.99
CA ASN A 78 -4.45 7.15 10.11
C ASN A 78 -4.63 5.61 10.19
N LYS A 79 -4.26 4.99 11.32
CA LYS A 79 -4.38 3.53 11.54
C LYS A 79 -5.79 2.97 11.29
N TYR A 80 -6.84 3.74 11.57
CA TYR A 80 -8.23 3.31 11.38
C TYR A 80 -8.71 3.50 9.94
N LEU A 81 -8.28 4.55 9.22
CA LEU A 81 -8.55 4.68 7.78
C LEU A 81 -7.92 3.53 7.01
N TRP A 82 -6.65 3.21 7.31
CA TRP A 82 -5.92 2.11 6.69
C TRP A 82 -6.64 0.77 6.86
N ARG A 83 -6.95 0.39 8.12
CA ARG A 83 -7.71 -0.84 8.41
C ARG A 83 -9.11 -0.81 7.84
N GLY A 84 -9.82 0.31 7.95
CA GLY A 84 -11.17 0.48 7.40
C GLY A 84 -11.20 0.32 5.88
N ALA A 85 -10.16 0.78 5.17
CA ALA A 85 -10.02 0.62 3.73
C ALA A 85 -9.78 -0.84 3.34
N LEU A 86 -8.84 -1.53 3.99
CA LEU A 86 -8.57 -2.95 3.75
C LEU A 86 -9.81 -3.83 4.02
N GLU A 87 -10.50 -3.60 5.14
CA GLU A 87 -11.71 -4.36 5.48
C GLU A 87 -12.85 -4.07 4.50
N THR A 88 -13.04 -2.82 4.06
CA THR A 88 -14.08 -2.45 3.09
C THR A 88 -13.79 -2.99 1.69
N LEU A 89 -12.53 -3.05 1.26
CA LEU A 89 -12.13 -3.53 -0.08
C LEU A 89 -11.83 -5.02 -0.15
N SER A 90 -12.02 -5.77 0.94
CA SER A 90 -11.75 -7.21 1.05
C SER A 90 -12.51 -8.11 0.05
N PHE A 91 -13.50 -7.56 -0.67
CA PHE A 91 -14.20 -8.23 -1.76
C PHE A 91 -13.44 -8.23 -3.11
N LEU A 92 -12.36 -7.45 -3.24
CA LEU A 92 -11.44 -7.47 -4.38
C LEU A 92 -10.07 -8.02 -3.96
N PRO A 93 -9.33 -8.71 -4.85
CA PRO A 93 -7.94 -9.06 -4.57
C PRO A 93 -7.08 -7.80 -4.46
N LEU A 94 -6.16 -7.76 -3.49
CA LEU A 94 -5.23 -6.64 -3.32
C LEU A 94 -4.01 -6.81 -4.24
N GLU A 95 -3.65 -5.76 -4.98
CA GLU A 95 -2.45 -5.70 -5.83
C GLU A 95 -1.25 -5.19 -5.03
N SER A 96 -1.44 -4.08 -4.30
CA SER A 96 -0.37 -3.41 -3.57
C SER A 96 -0.91 -2.59 -2.41
N THR A 97 -0.19 -2.61 -1.28
CA THR A 97 -0.56 -1.90 -0.04
C THR A 97 0.68 -1.28 0.58
N ASP A 98 0.93 0.00 0.30
CA ASP A 98 2.04 0.76 0.90
C ASP A 98 1.52 1.72 1.99
N PRO A 99 1.74 1.41 3.28
CA PRO A 99 1.27 2.24 4.39
C PRO A 99 2.08 3.53 4.56
N PHE A 100 3.29 3.65 3.98
CA PHE A 100 4.13 4.84 4.11
C PHE A 100 3.73 5.94 3.12
N SER A 101 3.41 5.58 1.88
CA SER A 101 2.81 6.51 0.91
C SER A 101 1.30 6.68 1.07
N GLY A 102 0.64 5.76 1.79
CA GLY A 102 -0.80 5.80 2.03
C GLY A 102 -1.61 5.32 0.83
N VAL A 103 -1.06 4.43 0.02
CA VAL A 103 -1.69 3.92 -1.20
C VAL A 103 -2.11 2.46 -1.04
N ILE A 104 -3.38 2.17 -1.30
CA ILE A 104 -3.92 0.81 -1.42
C ILE A 104 -4.45 0.67 -2.84
N THR A 105 -4.03 -0.37 -3.56
CA THR A 105 -4.50 -0.68 -4.90
C THR A 105 -5.01 -2.12 -4.95
N THR A 106 -6.18 -2.32 -5.56
CA THR A 106 -6.72 -3.65 -5.86
C THR A 106 -6.32 -4.08 -7.27
N GLU A 107 -6.28 -5.38 -7.47
CA GLU A 107 -6.33 -5.98 -8.79
C GLU A 107 -7.66 -5.71 -9.49
N TRP A 108 -7.73 -6.09 -10.77
CA TRP A 108 -8.99 -6.16 -11.51
C TRP A 108 -9.84 -7.37 -11.06
N GLY A 109 -10.93 -7.13 -10.35
CA GLY A 109 -11.89 -8.17 -9.92
C GLY A 109 -13.31 -7.95 -10.46
N SER A 110 -14.02 -9.03 -10.77
CA SER A 110 -15.46 -8.99 -11.08
C SER A 110 -16.29 -9.05 -9.79
N LEU A 111 -17.44 -8.38 -9.77
CA LEU A 111 -18.38 -8.50 -8.66
C LEU A 111 -19.32 -9.69 -8.86
N SER A 112 -19.74 -10.34 -7.77
CA SER A 112 -20.71 -11.44 -7.83
C SER A 112 -22.00 -10.99 -8.53
N GLY A 113 -22.39 -11.71 -9.58
CA GLY A 113 -23.52 -11.35 -10.45
C GLY A 113 -23.18 -10.45 -11.65
N ALA A 114 -21.93 -10.02 -11.81
CA ALA A 114 -21.48 -9.11 -12.87
C ALA A 114 -20.20 -9.59 -13.59
N GLU A 115 -20.13 -10.86 -13.99
CA GLU A 115 -18.95 -11.48 -14.65
C GLU A 115 -18.46 -10.76 -15.92
N ASN A 116 -19.33 -9.99 -16.59
CA ASN A 116 -18.99 -9.18 -17.76
C ASN A 116 -18.42 -7.81 -17.40
N GLU A 117 -18.26 -7.48 -16.11
CA GLU A 117 -17.71 -6.22 -15.63
C GLU A 117 -16.62 -6.47 -14.58
N ARG A 118 -15.50 -5.77 -14.71
CA ARG A 118 -14.42 -5.81 -13.74
C ARG A 118 -14.08 -4.41 -13.24
N PHE A 119 -13.74 -4.35 -11.96
CA PHE A 119 -13.44 -3.14 -11.23
C PHE A 119 -12.02 -3.22 -10.67
N LYS A 120 -11.34 -2.06 -10.66
CA LYS A 120 -10.09 -1.84 -9.93
C LYS A 120 -10.28 -0.58 -9.09
N VAL A 121 -9.84 -0.63 -7.84
CA VAL A 121 -9.96 0.49 -6.89
C VAL A 121 -8.56 0.88 -6.42
N THR A 122 -8.30 2.19 -6.39
CA THR A 122 -7.12 2.74 -5.74
C THR A 122 -7.57 3.75 -4.68
N VAL A 123 -7.05 3.60 -3.46
CA VAL A 123 -7.34 4.46 -2.32
C VAL A 123 -6.07 5.20 -1.94
N TYR A 124 -6.20 6.50 -1.71
CA TYR A 124 -5.15 7.38 -1.24
C TYR A 124 -5.56 7.95 0.13
N ILE A 125 -4.66 7.84 1.11
CA ILE A 125 -4.82 8.41 2.45
C ILE A 125 -3.69 9.42 2.67
N SER A 126 -4.05 10.69 2.83
CA SER A 126 -3.09 11.81 2.75
C SER A 126 -2.69 12.43 4.10
N ASP A 127 -3.38 12.10 5.19
CA ASP A 127 -3.21 12.71 6.52
C ASP A 127 -3.55 11.67 7.62
N GLU A 128 -3.02 11.90 8.82
CA GLU A 128 -3.33 11.16 10.05
C GLU A 128 -4.73 11.47 10.63
N LYS A 129 -5.40 12.52 10.17
CA LYS A 129 -6.73 12.93 10.65
C LYS A 129 -7.83 12.05 10.08
N LEU A 130 -8.74 11.60 10.95
CA LEU A 130 -9.96 10.87 10.57
C LEU A 130 -11.04 11.86 10.09
N LYS A 131 -10.94 12.30 8.84
CA LYS A 131 -11.92 13.17 8.16
C LYS A 131 -12.15 12.70 6.72
N ALA A 132 -13.14 13.29 6.03
CA ALA A 132 -13.46 12.91 4.66
C ALA A 132 -12.44 13.45 3.64
N GLU A 133 -11.83 14.62 3.90
CA GLU A 133 -10.92 15.28 2.97
C GLU A 133 -9.55 14.58 2.86
N THR A 134 -9.25 13.69 3.81
CA THR A 134 -7.96 12.98 3.91
C THR A 134 -7.95 11.64 3.19
N LEU A 135 -9.10 11.25 2.62
CA LEU A 135 -9.32 10.02 1.86
C LEU A 135 -9.72 10.39 0.43
N ARG A 136 -9.17 9.69 -0.56
CA ARG A 136 -9.62 9.74 -1.96
C ARG A 136 -9.70 8.34 -2.53
N VAL A 137 -10.80 8.03 -3.22
CA VAL A 137 -10.99 6.75 -3.91
C VAL A 137 -11.11 6.99 -5.41
N ALA A 138 -10.22 6.37 -6.19
CA ALA A 138 -10.33 6.23 -7.63
C ALA A 138 -10.90 4.84 -7.96
N VAL A 139 -11.96 4.80 -8.76
CA VAL A 139 -12.57 3.54 -9.23
C VAL A 139 -12.47 3.49 -10.74
N PHE A 140 -11.97 2.37 -11.24
CA PHE A 140 -11.87 2.07 -12.66
C PHE A 140 -12.78 0.90 -12.99
N ARG A 141 -13.51 0.99 -14.11
CA ARG A 141 -14.42 -0.06 -14.59
C ARG A 141 -14.10 -0.43 -16.03
N GLN A 142 -14.12 -1.73 -16.31
CA GLN A 142 -14.05 -2.26 -17.65
C GLN A 142 -15.18 -3.25 -17.87
N VAL A 143 -15.75 -3.23 -19.07
CA VAL A 143 -16.81 -4.14 -19.50
C VAL A 143 -16.30 -5.04 -20.61
N ARG A 144 -16.74 -6.30 -20.61
CA ARG A 144 -16.38 -7.28 -21.63
C ARG A 144 -17.23 -7.08 -22.88
N ARG A 145 -16.59 -6.74 -24.00
CA ARG A 145 -17.24 -6.50 -25.31
C ARG A 145 -16.39 -7.07 -26.44
N GLY A 146 -17.02 -7.79 -27.37
CA GLY A 146 -16.33 -8.38 -28.53
C GLY A 146 -15.15 -9.31 -28.16
N GLY A 147 -15.22 -9.99 -27.01
CA GLY A 147 -14.15 -10.84 -26.49
C GLY A 147 -13.05 -10.12 -25.68
N GLY A 148 -12.92 -8.80 -25.79
CA GLY A 148 -11.95 -7.98 -25.06
C GLY A 148 -12.55 -7.19 -23.88
N TRP A 149 -11.68 -6.50 -23.13
CA TRP A 149 -12.06 -5.57 -22.07
C TRP A 149 -11.99 -4.13 -22.57
N THR A 150 -13.04 -3.35 -22.35
CA THR A 150 -13.13 -1.93 -22.75
C THR A 150 -13.45 -1.07 -21.54
N THR A 151 -12.73 0.04 -21.36
CA THR A 151 -13.02 1.02 -20.30
C THR A 151 -14.44 1.56 -20.41
N ALA A 152 -15.15 1.60 -19.29
CA ALA A 152 -16.49 2.15 -19.18
C ALA A 152 -16.55 3.22 -18.09
N ALA A 153 -17.48 4.16 -18.23
CA ALA A 153 -17.73 5.15 -17.19
C ALA A 153 -18.16 4.49 -15.88
N VAL A 154 -17.66 5.04 -14.78
CA VAL A 154 -18.15 4.78 -13.41
C VAL A 154 -19.13 5.90 -13.06
N GLN A 155 -20.17 5.59 -12.29
CA GLN A 155 -21.07 6.63 -11.77
C GLN A 155 -20.37 7.41 -10.65
N ASP A 156 -20.46 8.74 -10.65
CA ASP A 156 -19.78 9.62 -9.67
C ASP A 156 -20.11 9.32 -8.20
N GLU A 157 -21.23 8.65 -7.95
CA GLU A 157 -21.66 8.23 -6.61
C GLU A 157 -20.91 7.00 -6.09
N VAL A 158 -20.38 6.14 -6.97
CA VAL A 158 -19.72 4.87 -6.58
C VAL A 158 -18.43 5.12 -5.78
N PRO A 159 -17.48 5.99 -6.21
CA PRO A 159 -16.32 6.33 -5.40
C PRO A 159 -16.71 6.91 -4.03
N ARG A 160 -17.71 7.81 -4.00
CA ARG A 160 -18.19 8.46 -2.77
C ARG A 160 -18.79 7.45 -1.78
N ARG A 161 -19.61 6.51 -2.24
CA ARG A 161 -20.14 5.43 -1.39
C ARG A 161 -19.04 4.53 -0.81
N ILE A 162 -17.94 4.33 -1.53
CA ILE A 162 -16.77 3.61 -1.01
C ILE A 162 -16.05 4.47 0.03
N GLU A 163 -15.81 5.76 -0.23
CA GLU A 163 -15.24 6.71 0.74
C GLU A 163 -16.05 6.73 2.06
N ASP A 164 -17.37 6.88 1.98
CA ASP A 164 -18.27 6.90 3.14
C ASP A 164 -18.28 5.57 3.91
N SER A 165 -18.18 4.44 3.20
CA SER A 165 -18.09 3.10 3.80
C SER A 165 -16.79 2.93 4.57
N ILE A 166 -15.65 3.33 3.97
CA ILE A 166 -14.32 3.31 4.61
C ILE A 166 -14.32 4.21 5.85
N LEU A 167 -14.82 5.45 5.74
CA LEU A 167 -14.91 6.39 6.86
C LEU A 167 -15.80 5.86 7.99
N THR A 168 -16.89 5.18 7.65
CA THR A 168 -17.80 4.57 8.62
C THR A 168 -17.15 3.39 9.32
N ARG A 169 -16.45 2.52 8.57
CA ARG A 169 -15.73 1.38 9.16
C ARG A 169 -14.58 1.84 10.05
N ALA A 170 -13.80 2.84 9.62
CA ALA A 170 -12.75 3.47 10.42
C ALA A 170 -13.29 4.09 11.72
N ARG A 171 -14.47 4.74 11.67
CA ARG A 171 -15.17 5.25 12.87
C ARG A 171 -15.56 4.12 13.83
N GLN A 172 -16.07 2.99 13.33
CA GLN A 172 -16.40 1.81 14.14
C GLN A 172 -15.14 1.24 14.83
N LEU A 173 -14.06 1.03 14.08
CA LEU A 173 -12.79 0.53 14.60
C LEU A 173 -12.24 1.42 15.73
N ARG A 174 -12.29 2.75 15.57
CA ARG A 174 -11.90 3.71 16.62
C ARG A 174 -12.79 3.67 17.87
N ILE A 175 -14.06 3.27 17.75
CA ILE A 175 -14.96 3.10 18.90
C ILE A 175 -14.69 1.77 19.60
N ALA A 176 -14.34 0.71 18.87
CA ALA A 176 -13.96 -0.58 19.43
C ALA A 176 -12.64 -0.48 20.25
N ASP A 177 -11.62 0.17 19.68
CA ASP A 177 -10.30 0.44 20.31
C ASP A 177 -10.38 1.28 21.60
N LYS A 178 -11.54 1.89 21.88
CA LYS A 178 -11.82 2.66 23.10
C LYS A 178 -12.64 1.90 24.16
N LYS A 179 -13.07 0.68 23.86
CA LYS A 179 -13.90 -0.15 24.75
C LYS A 179 -13.17 -1.38 25.31
N SER A 180 -12.02 -1.71 24.73
CA SER A 180 -11.00 -2.62 25.28
C SER A 180 -10.12 -1.89 26.29
#